data_AF-G1KAD2-F1
#
_entry.id   AF-G1KAD2-F1
#
_cell.length_a   1.000
_cell.length_b   1.000
_cell.length_c   1.000
_cell.angle_alpha   90.00
_cell.angle_beta   90.00
_cell.angle_gamma   90.00
#
_symmetry.space_group_name_H-M   'P 1'
#
loop_
_entity.id
_entity.type
_entity.pdbx_description
1 polymer ?
#
loop_
_entity_poly.entity_id
_entity_poly.type
_entity_poly.pdbx_seq_one_letter_code
_entity_poly.pdbx_strand_id
1 'polypeptide(L)'
;MEKRITPKEELKLTSEPLPREQSSEAILQIISQLNDSDQERLKWLKDPEIYSHEYLLAKAEELLEKRINAGDSLASFLKGQLYFEEGWYEEAFLQFQENTDFQSKYQLGVMYYDGLGTPPDPKKGVEYMEEIIKATDPKARHLKFAAAFNLGRAYYEGCGTEISENEAERLWFLAADHGNPKASVKAQTALGMLYSARHPKDLKKAFFWHSEACGNGSLESQGILGLMYLYGHGVPQNLKAALECLNPASDRGNVYVKGHLVEYYYKRKFYSKTVKFAKSTTENDDIEKIAKETDCIPFYIAKGLAMASFYLARCYHLGLGTQPDKAEADKYYSKACRLDPALAADLELAANHGRI
;
A
#
# COMPACT_ATOMS: atom_id res chain seq x y z
N MET A 1 29.57 -7.36 12.84
CA MET A 1 28.90 -8.26 11.87
C MET A 1 27.63 -7.55 11.43
N GLU A 2 27.67 -6.85 10.30
CA GLU A 2 26.47 -6.29 9.69
C GLU A 2 25.60 -7.46 9.24
N LYS A 3 24.42 -7.63 9.86
CA LYS A 3 23.34 -8.33 9.17
C LYS A 3 23.01 -7.45 7.97
N ARG A 4 23.51 -7.82 6.79
CA ARG A 4 22.95 -7.31 5.55
C ARG A 4 21.47 -7.67 5.57
N ILE A 5 20.64 -6.68 5.85
CA ILE A 5 19.19 -6.77 5.74
C ILE A 5 18.94 -7.32 4.34
N THR A 6 18.28 -8.46 4.25
CA THR A 6 18.03 -9.06 2.93
C THR A 6 17.00 -8.18 2.20
N PRO A 7 17.02 -8.10 0.85
CA PRO A 7 16.00 -7.34 0.09
C PRO A 7 14.53 -7.72 0.41
N LYS A 8 14.34 -8.84 1.13
CA LYS A 8 13.07 -9.41 1.57
C LYS A 8 12.56 -8.80 2.88
N GLU A 9 13.46 -8.39 3.77
CA GLU A 9 13.10 -7.59 4.96
C GLU A 9 12.72 -6.15 4.59
N GLU A 10 13.02 -5.72 3.35
CA GLU A 10 12.76 -4.38 2.82
C GLU A 10 11.37 -4.21 2.18
N LEU A 11 10.66 -5.29 1.87
CA LEU A 11 9.40 -5.24 1.10
C LEU A 11 8.33 -6.09 1.80
N LYS A 12 7.75 -5.54 2.88
CA LYS A 12 6.56 -6.11 3.50
C LYS A 12 5.33 -5.62 2.74
N LEU A 13 4.73 -6.50 1.94
CA LEU A 13 3.58 -6.16 1.10
C LEU A 13 2.28 -6.46 1.85
N THR A 14 1.28 -5.58 1.69
CA THR A 14 -0.05 -5.81 2.25
C THR A 14 -0.90 -6.64 1.31
N SER A 15 -1.91 -7.32 1.87
CA SER A 15 -2.82 -8.12 1.08
C SER A 15 -3.57 -7.16 0.16
N GLU A 16 -3.80 -7.56 -1.08
CA GLU A 16 -4.84 -6.92 -1.87
C GLU A 16 -6.17 -7.44 -1.31
N PRO A 17 -7.01 -6.60 -0.68
CA PRO A 17 -8.35 -7.02 -0.31
C PRO A 17 -9.17 -7.26 -1.59
N LEU A 18 -10.42 -7.71 -1.46
CA LEU A 18 -11.31 -7.69 -2.61
C LEU A 18 -11.32 -6.28 -3.25
N PRO A 19 -11.28 -6.16 -4.59
CA PRO A 19 -11.28 -4.86 -5.25
C PRO A 19 -12.39 -3.97 -4.69
N ARG A 20 -11.99 -2.86 -4.06
CA ARG A 20 -12.90 -1.90 -3.41
C ARG A 20 -13.22 -0.74 -4.35
N GLU A 21 -14.44 -0.23 -4.19
CA GLU A 21 -14.72 1.22 -4.23
C GLU A 21 -15.03 1.65 -2.76
N GLN A 22 -14.85 2.92 -2.40
CA GLN A 22 -14.39 3.36 -1.05
C GLN A 22 -15.41 3.22 0.11
N SER A 23 -14.98 3.36 1.37
CA SER A 23 -15.63 2.80 2.57
C SER A 23 -16.98 3.38 3.03
N SER A 24 -17.33 4.64 2.75
CA SER A 24 -18.72 5.13 2.97
C SER A 24 -19.62 4.88 1.76
N GLU A 25 -19.01 4.83 0.58
CA GLU A 25 -19.65 4.27 -0.61
C GLU A 25 -19.92 2.78 -0.42
N ALA A 26 -19.13 2.04 0.38
CA ALA A 26 -19.31 0.60 0.54
C ALA A 26 -20.69 0.24 1.09
N ILE A 27 -21.17 0.90 2.15
CA ILE A 27 -22.53 0.69 2.67
C ILE A 27 -23.57 1.10 1.61
N LEU A 28 -23.39 2.26 0.97
CA LEU A 28 -24.31 2.75 -0.07
C LEU A 28 -24.30 1.89 -1.34
N GLN A 29 -23.18 1.26 -1.68
CA GLN A 29 -22.99 0.37 -2.82
C GLN A 29 -23.55 -0.99 -2.53
N ILE A 30 -23.27 -1.55 -1.35
CA ILE A 30 -23.94 -2.74 -0.83
C ILE A 30 -25.43 -2.51 -0.98
N ILE A 31 -25.96 -1.38 -0.48
CA ILE A 31 -27.37 -0.98 -0.64
C ILE A 31 -27.80 -0.84 -2.11
N SER A 32 -26.98 -0.27 -2.99
CA SER A 32 -27.29 -0.13 -4.42
C SER A 32 -27.42 -1.47 -5.14
N GLN A 33 -26.64 -2.48 -4.72
CA GLN A 33 -26.72 -3.85 -5.21
C GLN A 33 -27.93 -4.63 -4.65
N LEU A 34 -28.77 -3.98 -3.82
CA LEU A 34 -29.95 -4.59 -3.18
C LEU A 34 -31.27 -4.49 -3.97
N ASN A 35 -31.43 -3.65 -5.00
CA ASN A 35 -32.78 -3.31 -5.48
C ASN A 35 -33.04 -3.31 -6.99
N ASP A 36 -34.08 -4.04 -7.39
CA ASP A 36 -34.76 -3.96 -8.71
C ASP A 36 -36.19 -3.35 -8.63
N SER A 37 -36.68 -2.92 -7.46
CA SER A 37 -38.07 -2.42 -7.35
C SER A 37 -38.36 -1.24 -6.41
N ASP A 38 -37.36 -0.60 -5.81
CA ASP A 38 -37.58 0.47 -4.81
C ASP A 38 -36.97 1.83 -5.22
N GLN A 39 -37.04 2.17 -6.52
CA GLN A 39 -36.58 3.48 -7.01
C GLN A 39 -37.36 4.67 -6.41
N GLU A 40 -38.58 4.49 -5.90
CA GLU A 40 -39.31 5.55 -5.19
C GLU A 40 -38.84 5.78 -3.75
N ARG A 41 -38.11 4.84 -3.15
CA ARG A 41 -37.72 4.88 -1.73
C ARG A 41 -36.32 5.38 -1.46
N LEU A 42 -35.49 5.59 -2.49
CA LEU A 42 -34.12 6.10 -2.37
C LEU A 42 -34.04 7.65 -2.33
N LYS A 43 -35.10 8.34 -1.89
CA LYS A 43 -35.08 9.83 -1.71
C LYS A 43 -34.06 10.29 -0.67
N TRP A 44 -33.68 9.43 0.27
CA TRP A 44 -32.75 9.72 1.37
C TRP A 44 -31.26 9.64 0.97
N LEU A 45 -30.92 9.05 -0.18
CA LEU A 45 -29.56 9.12 -0.76
C LEU A 45 -29.16 10.53 -1.22
N LYS A 46 -30.09 11.50 -1.21
CA LYS A 46 -29.85 12.87 -1.63
C LYS A 46 -29.33 13.78 -0.51
N ASP A 47 -29.30 13.31 0.74
CA ASP A 47 -28.81 14.10 1.89
C ASP A 47 -28.01 13.22 2.88
N PRO A 48 -26.72 12.97 2.60
CA PRO A 48 -25.85 12.16 3.46
C PRO A 48 -25.64 12.75 4.86
N GLU A 49 -25.90 14.05 5.06
CA GLU A 49 -25.71 14.76 6.34
C GLU A 49 -26.80 14.44 7.38
N ILE A 50 -27.88 13.74 7.01
CA ILE A 50 -29.04 13.50 7.88
C ILE A 50 -28.97 12.16 8.64
N TYR A 51 -28.21 11.18 8.16
CA TYR A 51 -28.20 9.82 8.73
C TYR A 51 -26.87 9.49 9.42
N SER A 52 -26.94 9.03 10.67
CA SER A 52 -25.76 8.52 11.38
C SER A 52 -25.25 7.24 10.72
N HIS A 53 -23.94 6.99 10.84
CA HIS A 53 -23.31 5.74 10.39
C HIS A 53 -24.01 4.50 10.98
N GLU A 54 -24.31 4.53 12.28
CA GLU A 54 -25.04 3.46 12.97
C GLU A 54 -26.41 3.18 12.34
N TYR A 55 -27.15 4.22 11.94
CA TYR A 55 -28.45 4.04 11.29
C TYR A 55 -28.31 3.36 9.93
N LEU A 56 -27.34 3.79 9.12
CA LEU A 56 -27.09 3.21 7.81
C LEU A 56 -26.63 1.76 7.91
N LEU A 57 -25.77 1.45 8.88
CA LEU A 57 -25.30 0.10 9.16
C LEU A 57 -26.46 -0.83 9.54
N ALA A 58 -27.27 -0.44 10.54
CA ALA A 58 -28.43 -1.21 10.97
C ALA A 58 -29.43 -1.43 9.81
N LYS A 59 -29.60 -0.42 8.94
CA LYS A 59 -30.49 -0.55 7.79
C LYS A 59 -29.94 -1.51 6.73
N ALA A 60 -28.63 -1.48 6.49
CA ALA A 60 -27.98 -2.42 5.58
C ALA A 60 -28.12 -3.87 6.08
N GLU A 61 -27.90 -4.11 7.37
CA GLU A 61 -28.08 -5.42 7.99
C GLU A 61 -29.51 -5.95 7.84
N GLU A 62 -30.53 -5.14 8.15
CA GLU A 62 -31.95 -5.53 8.01
C GLU A 62 -32.28 -5.97 6.58
N LEU A 63 -31.81 -5.22 5.59
CA LEU A 63 -32.06 -5.52 4.18
C LEU A 63 -31.32 -6.79 3.72
N LEU A 64 -30.09 -6.98 4.17
CA LEU A 64 -29.30 -8.17 3.87
C LEU A 64 -29.92 -9.42 4.50
N GLU A 65 -30.35 -9.36 5.76
CA GLU A 65 -31.02 -10.48 6.43
C GLU A 65 -32.30 -10.91 5.73
N LYS A 66 -33.09 -9.94 5.26
CA LYS A 66 -34.31 -10.25 4.49
C LYS A 66 -33.99 -11.03 3.21
N ARG A 67 -32.91 -10.68 2.49
CA ARG A 67 -32.47 -11.39 1.28
C ARG A 67 -31.85 -12.75 1.59
N ILE A 68 -31.07 -12.86 2.67
CA ILE A 68 -30.51 -14.13 3.15
C ILE A 68 -31.65 -15.11 3.46
N ASN A 69 -32.68 -14.66 4.18
CA ASN A 69 -33.87 -15.45 4.46
C ASN A 69 -34.67 -15.84 3.21
N ALA A 70 -34.50 -15.09 2.11
CA ALA A 70 -35.06 -15.41 0.80
C ALA A 70 -34.17 -16.33 -0.04
N GLY A 71 -33.02 -16.78 0.48
CA GLY A 71 -32.10 -17.71 -0.18
C GLY A 71 -31.03 -17.06 -1.06
N ASP A 72 -30.76 -15.76 -0.89
CA ASP A 72 -29.81 -15.03 -1.70
C ASP A 72 -28.36 -15.18 -1.21
N SER A 73 -27.57 -16.00 -1.92
CA SER A 73 -26.15 -16.22 -1.61
C SER A 73 -25.27 -14.96 -1.71
N LEU A 74 -25.64 -13.98 -2.54
CA LEU A 74 -24.88 -12.72 -2.63
C LEU A 74 -25.08 -11.88 -1.37
N ALA A 75 -26.29 -11.86 -0.82
CA ALA A 75 -26.58 -11.12 0.41
C ALA A 75 -25.79 -11.66 1.61
N SER A 76 -25.57 -12.98 1.69
CA SER A 76 -24.71 -13.57 2.73
C SER A 76 -23.26 -13.08 2.61
N PHE A 77 -22.70 -13.10 1.39
CA PHE A 77 -21.36 -12.55 1.15
C PHE A 77 -21.28 -11.06 1.50
N LEU A 78 -22.25 -10.25 1.06
CA LEU A 78 -22.26 -8.80 1.32
C LEU A 78 -22.38 -8.47 2.81
N LYS A 79 -23.05 -9.31 3.60
CA LYS A 79 -23.10 -9.17 5.07
C LYS A 79 -21.74 -9.44 5.71
N GLY A 80 -21.03 -10.49 5.27
CA GLY A 80 -19.65 -10.72 5.68
C GLY A 80 -18.73 -9.56 5.30
N GLN A 81 -18.89 -9.01 4.09
CA GLN A 81 -18.12 -7.86 3.63
C GLN A 81 -18.38 -6.61 4.46
N LEU A 82 -19.64 -6.35 4.82
CA LEU A 82 -20.02 -5.24 5.70
C LEU A 82 -19.26 -5.32 7.03
N TYR A 83 -19.28 -6.48 7.69
CA TYR A 83 -18.54 -6.71 8.94
C TYR A 83 -17.04 -6.56 8.77
N PHE A 84 -16.49 -7.03 7.66
CA PHE A 84 -15.07 -6.88 7.36
C PHE A 84 -14.66 -5.41 7.25
N GLU A 85 -15.47 -4.57 6.60
CA GLU A 85 -15.21 -3.13 6.46
C GLU A 85 -15.33 -2.37 7.79
N GLU A 86 -16.25 -2.76 8.66
CA GLU A 86 -16.38 -2.22 10.02
C GLU A 86 -15.28 -2.70 10.98
N GLY A 87 -14.45 -3.65 10.56
CA GLY A 87 -13.40 -4.25 11.39
C GLY A 87 -13.91 -5.31 12.37
N TRP A 88 -15.15 -5.76 12.20
CA TRP A 88 -15.79 -6.84 12.96
C TRP A 88 -15.37 -8.19 12.36
N TYR A 89 -14.08 -8.49 12.49
CA TYR A 89 -13.47 -9.58 11.73
C TYR A 89 -13.94 -10.97 12.18
N GLU A 90 -14.31 -11.17 13.44
CA GLU A 90 -14.83 -12.47 13.91
C GLU A 90 -16.20 -12.77 13.28
N GLU A 91 -17.09 -11.77 13.25
CA GLU A 91 -18.41 -11.85 12.64
C GLU A 91 -18.31 -12.01 11.13
N ALA A 92 -17.42 -11.24 10.48
CA ALA A 92 -17.14 -11.37 9.06
C ALA A 92 -16.66 -12.79 8.71
N PHE A 93 -15.76 -13.33 9.53
CA PHE A 93 -15.20 -14.67 9.33
C PHE A 93 -16.29 -15.74 9.36
N LEU A 94 -17.16 -15.71 10.38
CA LEU A 94 -18.27 -16.64 10.51
C LEU A 94 -19.22 -16.54 9.31
N GLN A 95 -19.57 -15.32 8.87
CA GLN A 95 -20.42 -15.12 7.70
C GLN A 95 -19.80 -15.68 6.42
N PHE A 96 -18.51 -15.48 6.18
CA PHE A 96 -17.85 -16.04 5.00
C PHE A 96 -17.73 -17.57 5.05
N GLN A 97 -17.63 -18.19 6.23
CA GLN A 97 -17.59 -19.65 6.37
C GLN A 97 -18.91 -20.33 6.02
N GLU A 98 -20.03 -19.65 6.23
CA GLU A 98 -21.37 -20.16 5.88
C GLU A 98 -21.64 -20.13 4.37
N ASN A 99 -20.77 -19.45 3.60
CA ASN A 99 -20.93 -19.26 2.17
C ASN A 99 -19.87 -20.02 1.36
N THR A 100 -20.24 -20.47 0.17
CA THR A 100 -19.40 -21.34 -0.68
C THR A 100 -18.92 -20.66 -1.97
N ASP A 101 -19.28 -19.39 -2.16
CA ASP A 101 -18.88 -18.63 -3.33
C ASP A 101 -17.38 -18.24 -3.32
N PHE A 102 -16.86 -17.85 -4.48
CA PHE A 102 -15.45 -17.56 -4.63
C PHE A 102 -15.02 -16.26 -3.93
N GLN A 103 -15.90 -15.28 -3.75
CA GLN A 103 -15.59 -14.06 -3.02
C GLN A 103 -15.46 -14.33 -1.52
N SER A 104 -16.36 -15.13 -0.95
CA SER A 104 -16.22 -15.61 0.44
C SER A 104 -14.94 -16.43 0.63
N LYS A 105 -14.64 -17.34 -0.31
CA LYS A 105 -13.39 -18.11 -0.30
C LYS A 105 -12.15 -17.21 -0.36
N TYR A 106 -12.18 -16.18 -1.20
CA TYR A 106 -11.09 -15.21 -1.30
C TYR A 106 -10.87 -14.48 0.02
N GLN A 107 -11.96 -14.00 0.63
CA GLN A 107 -11.87 -13.28 1.89
C GLN A 107 -11.38 -14.16 3.03
N LEU A 108 -11.86 -15.41 3.12
CA LEU A 108 -11.29 -16.39 4.05
C LEU A 108 -9.80 -16.59 3.80
N GLY A 109 -9.36 -16.63 2.54
CA GLY A 109 -7.94 -16.68 2.17
C GLY A 109 -7.11 -15.53 2.76
N VAL A 110 -7.60 -14.30 2.61
CA VAL A 110 -6.97 -13.10 3.20
C VAL A 110 -6.98 -13.17 4.73
N MET A 111 -8.12 -13.52 5.32
CA MET A 111 -8.31 -13.55 6.77
C MET A 111 -7.46 -14.60 7.45
N TYR A 112 -7.34 -15.81 6.89
CA TYR A 112 -6.41 -16.82 7.39
C TYR A 112 -4.96 -16.38 7.24
N TYR A 113 -4.59 -15.74 6.12
CA TYR A 113 -3.22 -15.29 5.91
C TYR A 113 -2.81 -14.21 6.92
N ASP A 114 -3.65 -13.18 7.10
CA ASP A 114 -3.36 -12.03 7.95
C ASP A 114 -3.78 -12.23 9.42
N GLY A 115 -4.49 -13.33 9.74
CA GLY A 115 -5.00 -13.60 11.09
C GLY A 115 -6.14 -12.66 11.52
N LEU A 116 -7.01 -12.27 10.59
CA LEU A 116 -8.13 -11.38 10.85
C LEU A 116 -9.35 -12.19 11.31
N GLY A 117 -9.80 -11.99 12.56
CA GLY A 117 -10.94 -12.72 13.13
C GLY A 117 -10.68 -14.22 13.37
N THR A 118 -9.44 -14.68 13.20
CA THR A 118 -9.02 -16.06 13.37
C THR A 118 -7.51 -16.12 13.66
N PRO A 119 -6.99 -17.15 14.36
CA PRO A 119 -5.55 -17.35 14.44
C PRO A 119 -4.93 -17.46 13.04
N PRO A 120 -3.75 -16.86 12.79
CA PRO A 120 -3.14 -16.86 11.46
C PRO A 120 -2.78 -18.28 11.01
N ASP A 121 -3.24 -18.62 9.80
CA ASP A 121 -2.93 -19.84 9.06
C ASP A 121 -2.61 -19.48 7.60
N PRO A 122 -1.40 -18.95 7.32
CA PRO A 122 -1.02 -18.53 5.97
C PRO A 122 -0.92 -19.70 4.98
N LYS A 123 -0.76 -20.95 5.44
CA LYS A 123 -0.82 -22.12 4.54
C LYS A 123 -2.23 -22.29 3.97
N LYS A 124 -3.24 -22.21 4.83
CA LYS A 124 -4.64 -22.25 4.42
C LYS A 124 -5.01 -21.05 3.55
N GLY A 125 -4.47 -19.87 3.86
CA GLY A 125 -4.59 -18.69 3.00
C GLY A 125 -4.07 -18.93 1.58
N VAL A 126 -2.87 -19.50 1.47
CA VAL A 126 -2.24 -19.89 0.19
C VAL A 126 -3.09 -20.92 -0.57
N GLU A 127 -3.59 -21.95 0.10
CA GLU A 127 -4.45 -22.98 -0.50
C GLU A 127 -5.69 -22.36 -1.17
N TYR A 128 -6.37 -21.43 -0.50
CA TYR A 128 -7.52 -20.74 -1.08
C TYR A 128 -7.17 -19.89 -2.31
N MET A 129 -6.02 -19.18 -2.28
CA MET A 129 -5.57 -18.41 -3.44
C MET A 129 -5.27 -19.33 -4.64
N GLU A 130 -4.63 -20.48 -4.40
CA GLU A 130 -4.37 -21.47 -5.44
C GLU A 130 -5.66 -22.04 -6.05
N GLU A 131 -6.65 -22.36 -5.22
CA GLU A 131 -7.95 -22.85 -5.68
C GLU A 131 -8.64 -21.83 -6.59
N ILE A 132 -8.63 -20.55 -6.24
CA ILE A 132 -9.23 -19.46 -7.04
C ILE A 132 -8.52 -19.31 -8.39
N ILE A 133 -7.19 -19.36 -8.41
CA ILE A 133 -6.40 -19.25 -9.65
C ILE A 133 -6.69 -20.44 -10.58
N LYS A 134 -6.76 -21.66 -10.03
CA LYS A 134 -7.02 -22.91 -10.77
C LYS A 134 -8.49 -23.07 -11.20
N ALA A 135 -9.43 -22.36 -10.57
CA ALA A 135 -10.85 -22.47 -10.87
C ALA A 135 -11.16 -22.12 -12.34
N THR A 136 -11.96 -22.97 -12.98
CA THR A 136 -12.45 -22.75 -14.36
C THR A 136 -13.81 -22.04 -14.38
N ASP A 137 -14.47 -21.92 -13.23
CA ASP A 137 -15.76 -21.23 -13.11
C ASP A 137 -15.60 -19.74 -13.48
N PRO A 138 -16.44 -19.21 -14.40
CA PRO A 138 -16.42 -17.80 -14.76
C PRO A 138 -16.54 -16.84 -13.57
N LYS A 139 -17.22 -17.24 -12.49
CA LYS A 139 -17.38 -16.43 -11.27
C LYS A 139 -16.05 -16.14 -10.58
N ALA A 140 -15.06 -17.03 -10.69
CA ALA A 140 -13.73 -16.82 -10.10
C ALA A 140 -12.86 -15.85 -10.92
N ARG A 141 -13.21 -15.57 -12.18
CA ARG A 141 -12.34 -14.85 -13.13
C ARG A 141 -11.87 -13.49 -12.61
N HIS A 142 -12.77 -12.72 -12.02
CA HIS A 142 -12.48 -11.37 -11.52
C HIS A 142 -11.55 -11.37 -10.29
N LEU A 143 -11.46 -12.49 -9.57
CA LEU A 143 -10.62 -12.64 -8.38
C LEU A 143 -9.20 -13.09 -8.70
N LYS A 144 -8.98 -13.63 -9.90
CA LYS A 144 -7.70 -14.26 -10.25
C LYS A 144 -6.52 -13.33 -10.15
N PHE A 145 -6.68 -12.05 -10.50
CA PHE A 145 -5.58 -11.09 -10.43
C PHE A 145 -5.17 -10.80 -8.99
N ALA A 146 -6.14 -10.51 -8.12
CA ALA A 146 -5.88 -10.24 -6.71
C ALA A 146 -5.37 -11.50 -5.97
N ALA A 147 -5.91 -12.68 -6.30
CA ALA A 147 -5.45 -13.95 -5.76
C ALA A 147 -4.01 -14.28 -6.20
N ALA A 148 -3.69 -14.03 -7.48
CA ALA A 148 -2.33 -14.18 -7.99
C ALA A 148 -1.36 -13.18 -7.35
N PHE A 149 -1.78 -11.94 -7.09
CA PHE A 149 -0.97 -10.98 -6.36
C PHE A 149 -0.64 -11.47 -4.95
N ASN A 150 -1.66 -11.87 -4.19
CA ASN A 150 -1.51 -12.34 -2.82
C ASN A 150 -0.67 -13.63 -2.73
N LEU A 151 -0.87 -14.57 -3.66
CA LEU A 151 -0.05 -15.78 -3.75
C LEU A 151 1.40 -15.45 -4.14
N GLY A 152 1.60 -14.51 -5.07
CA GLY A 152 2.94 -14.05 -5.45
C GLY A 152 3.69 -13.45 -4.28
N ARG A 153 3.00 -12.66 -3.44
CA ARG A 153 3.54 -12.17 -2.17
C ARG A 153 3.89 -13.31 -1.22
N ALA A 154 3.02 -14.31 -1.06
CA ALA A 154 3.29 -15.45 -0.20
C ALA A 154 4.61 -16.16 -0.58
N TYR A 155 4.86 -16.37 -1.88
CA TYR A 155 6.12 -16.91 -2.37
C TYR A 155 7.30 -15.95 -2.21
N TYR A 156 7.09 -14.64 -2.31
CA TYR A 156 8.16 -13.65 -2.09
C TYR A 156 8.63 -13.62 -0.62
N GLU A 157 7.66 -13.64 0.31
CA GLU A 157 7.88 -13.52 1.75
C GLU A 157 8.16 -14.88 2.44
N GLY A 158 7.76 -16.01 1.82
CA GLY A 158 7.83 -17.34 2.43
C GLY A 158 6.74 -17.60 3.47
N CYS A 159 5.64 -16.87 3.40
CA CYS A 159 4.51 -16.98 4.33
C CYS A 159 3.52 -18.01 3.80
N GLY A 160 3.40 -19.15 4.48
CA GLY A 160 2.51 -20.25 4.06
C GLY A 160 3.06 -21.09 2.89
N THR A 161 4.24 -20.78 2.38
CA THR A 161 4.92 -21.48 1.28
C THR A 161 6.45 -21.34 1.42
N GLU A 162 7.21 -22.09 0.62
CA GLU A 162 8.66 -21.87 0.51
C GLU A 162 8.96 -20.60 -0.31
N ILE A 163 10.03 -19.90 0.06
CA ILE A 163 10.43 -18.67 -0.63
C ILE A 163 10.82 -19.00 -2.08
N SER A 164 10.18 -18.33 -3.04
CA SER A 164 10.50 -18.43 -4.47
C SER A 164 10.24 -17.11 -5.19
N GLU A 165 11.30 -16.36 -5.47
CA GLU A 165 11.21 -15.12 -6.28
C GLU A 165 10.72 -15.39 -7.71
N ASN A 166 11.01 -16.58 -8.27
CA ASN A 166 10.56 -16.94 -9.61
C ASN A 166 9.05 -17.22 -9.64
N GLU A 167 8.49 -17.87 -8.61
CA GLU A 167 7.03 -18.03 -8.51
C GLU A 167 6.35 -16.71 -8.21
N ALA A 168 6.92 -15.88 -7.33
CA ALA A 168 6.42 -14.53 -7.09
C ALA A 168 6.36 -13.71 -8.38
N GLU A 169 7.45 -13.70 -9.16
CA GLU A 169 7.52 -13.04 -10.46
C GLU A 169 6.45 -13.57 -11.41
N ARG A 170 6.34 -14.90 -11.58
CA ARG A 170 5.35 -15.53 -12.46
C ARG A 170 3.91 -15.14 -12.10
N LEU A 171 3.60 -15.16 -10.81
CA LEU A 171 2.28 -14.84 -10.29
C LEU A 171 1.96 -13.35 -10.39
N TRP A 172 2.94 -12.47 -10.14
CA TRP A 172 2.75 -11.05 -10.34
C TRP A 172 2.63 -10.67 -11.82
N PHE A 173 3.30 -11.36 -12.73
CA PHE A 173 3.05 -11.19 -14.17
C PHE A 173 1.60 -11.55 -14.53
N LEU A 174 1.08 -12.65 -13.98
CA LEU A 174 -0.33 -13.02 -14.16
C LEU A 174 -1.27 -11.97 -13.57
N ALA A 175 -0.97 -11.47 -12.36
CA ALA A 175 -1.78 -10.49 -11.67
C ALA A 175 -1.76 -9.09 -12.32
N ALA A 176 -0.63 -8.71 -12.92
CA ALA A 176 -0.44 -7.42 -13.57
C ALA A 176 -1.06 -7.36 -14.98
N ASP A 177 -1.30 -8.52 -15.61
CA ASP A 177 -1.93 -8.69 -16.93
C ASP A 177 -1.41 -7.69 -17.97
N HIS A 178 -0.09 -7.69 -18.20
CA HIS A 178 0.58 -6.80 -19.16
C HIS A 178 0.33 -5.29 -18.95
N GLY A 179 0.07 -4.85 -17.72
CA GLY A 179 -0.20 -3.43 -17.43
C GLY A 179 -1.68 -3.05 -17.51
N ASN A 180 -2.59 -4.02 -17.63
CA ASN A 180 -4.02 -3.77 -17.68
C ASN A 180 -4.51 -2.98 -16.44
N PRO A 181 -5.15 -1.81 -16.60
CA PRO A 181 -5.68 -1.01 -15.49
C PRO A 181 -6.76 -1.71 -14.66
N LYS A 182 -7.41 -2.74 -15.22
CA LYS A 182 -8.44 -3.54 -14.53
C LYS A 182 -7.86 -4.76 -13.81
N ALA A 183 -6.55 -4.94 -13.86
CA ALA A 183 -5.82 -5.98 -13.14
C ALA A 183 -5.16 -5.39 -11.88
N SER A 184 -4.23 -6.13 -11.26
CA SER A 184 -3.60 -5.68 -10.00
C SER A 184 -2.53 -4.61 -10.25
N VAL A 185 -2.83 -3.36 -9.88
CA VAL A 185 -1.87 -2.26 -9.85
C VAL A 185 -0.79 -2.50 -8.77
N LYS A 186 -1.13 -3.22 -7.70
CA LYS A 186 -0.18 -3.66 -6.68
C LYS A 186 0.84 -4.64 -7.27
N ALA A 187 0.43 -5.57 -8.13
CA ALA A 187 1.35 -6.46 -8.83
C ALA A 187 2.29 -5.73 -9.81
N GLN A 188 1.77 -4.73 -10.56
CA GLN A 188 2.60 -3.89 -11.42
C GLN A 188 3.66 -3.14 -10.59
N THR A 189 3.26 -2.58 -9.44
CA THR A 189 4.19 -1.92 -8.50
C THR A 189 5.22 -2.92 -7.97
N ALA A 190 4.80 -4.11 -7.52
CA ALA A 190 5.68 -5.15 -6.99
C ALA A 190 6.69 -5.66 -8.02
N LEU A 191 6.31 -5.81 -9.29
CA LEU A 191 7.25 -6.13 -10.38
C LEU A 191 8.28 -5.02 -10.58
N GLY A 192 7.86 -3.74 -10.54
CA GLY A 192 8.78 -2.60 -10.58
C GLY A 192 9.82 -2.65 -9.45
N MET A 193 9.36 -2.94 -8.22
CA MET A 193 10.23 -3.11 -7.06
C MET A 193 11.19 -4.29 -7.20
N LEU A 194 10.67 -5.44 -7.62
CA LEU A 194 11.45 -6.66 -7.83
C LEU A 194 12.63 -6.38 -8.78
N TYR A 195 12.37 -5.76 -9.93
CA TYR A 195 13.43 -5.46 -10.89
C TYR A 195 14.36 -4.32 -10.46
N SER A 196 13.90 -3.43 -9.58
CA SER A 196 14.73 -2.39 -8.96
C SER A 196 15.71 -2.92 -7.92
N ALA A 197 15.37 -4.04 -7.27
CA ALA A 197 16.13 -4.64 -6.17
C ALA A 197 16.91 -5.91 -6.55
N ARG A 198 16.49 -6.67 -7.56
CA ARG A 198 17.12 -7.93 -7.99
C ARG A 198 18.60 -7.74 -8.32
N HIS A 199 19.40 -8.80 -8.15
CA HIS A 199 20.79 -8.81 -8.59
C HIS A 199 21.01 -9.83 -9.72
N PRO A 200 21.48 -9.40 -10.91
CA PRO A 200 21.66 -8.02 -11.34
C PRO A 200 20.32 -7.28 -11.48
N LYS A 201 20.34 -5.95 -11.32
CA LYS A 201 19.15 -5.10 -11.47
C LYS A 201 18.75 -5.03 -12.95
N ASP A 202 17.44 -5.05 -13.22
CA ASP A 202 16.90 -4.79 -14.56
C ASP A 202 16.11 -3.47 -14.54
N LEU A 203 16.85 -2.36 -14.53
CA LEU A 203 16.25 -1.03 -14.39
C LEU A 203 15.37 -0.64 -15.59
N LYS A 204 15.50 -1.32 -16.74
CA LYS A 204 14.60 -1.12 -17.89
C LYS A 204 13.24 -1.75 -17.62
N LYS A 205 13.20 -3.00 -17.14
CA LYS A 205 11.94 -3.62 -16.71
C LYS A 205 11.33 -2.91 -15.50
N ALA A 206 12.14 -2.45 -14.56
CA ALA A 206 11.66 -1.65 -13.44
C ALA A 206 10.95 -0.37 -13.93
N PHE A 207 11.59 0.37 -14.84
CA PHE A 207 11.01 1.57 -15.43
C PHE A 207 9.69 1.26 -16.14
N PHE A 208 9.62 0.18 -16.92
CA PHE A 208 8.39 -0.24 -17.59
C PHE A 208 7.26 -0.49 -16.59
N TRP A 209 7.48 -1.34 -15.59
CA TRP A 209 6.44 -1.72 -14.64
C TRP A 209 6.00 -0.57 -13.73
N HIS A 210 6.92 0.30 -13.30
CA HIS A 210 6.55 1.51 -12.60
C HIS A 210 5.78 2.48 -13.50
N SER A 211 6.07 2.54 -14.81
CA SER A 211 5.31 3.36 -15.76
C SER A 211 3.86 2.88 -15.89
N GLU A 212 3.65 1.57 -16.05
CA GLU A 212 2.30 0.98 -16.08
C GLU A 212 1.54 1.24 -14.78
N ALA A 213 2.16 0.94 -13.63
CA ALA A 213 1.56 1.15 -12.32
C ALA A 213 1.21 2.62 -12.07
N CYS A 214 2.09 3.56 -12.44
CA CYS A 214 1.86 4.99 -12.33
C CYS A 214 0.68 5.45 -13.22
N GLY A 215 0.62 4.97 -14.46
CA GLY A 215 -0.51 5.24 -15.37
C GLY A 215 -1.84 4.74 -14.82
N ASN A 216 -1.79 3.67 -14.03
CA ASN A 216 -2.94 3.06 -13.37
C ASN A 216 -3.17 3.55 -11.92
N GLY A 217 -2.50 4.63 -11.51
CA GLY A 217 -2.79 5.35 -10.26
C GLY A 217 -1.90 5.05 -9.05
N SER A 218 -0.90 4.15 -9.18
CA SER A 218 0.06 3.84 -8.11
C SER A 218 0.87 5.05 -7.69
N LEU A 219 0.61 5.53 -6.47
CA LEU A 219 1.34 6.65 -5.85
C LEU A 219 2.80 6.29 -5.56
N GLU A 220 3.06 5.05 -5.17
CA GLU A 220 4.41 4.53 -4.93
C GLU A 220 5.23 4.55 -6.23
N SER A 221 4.68 4.00 -7.32
CA SER A 221 5.38 3.96 -8.60
C SER A 221 5.56 5.35 -9.22
N GLN A 222 4.59 6.26 -9.04
CA GLN A 222 4.75 7.67 -9.45
C GLN A 222 5.98 8.31 -8.78
N GLY A 223 6.14 8.09 -7.47
CA GLY A 223 7.31 8.57 -6.73
C GLY A 223 8.61 7.99 -7.26
N ILE A 224 8.65 6.66 -7.48
CA ILE A 224 9.85 5.96 -7.95
C ILE A 224 10.26 6.42 -9.34
N LEU A 225 9.33 6.60 -10.29
CA LEU A 225 9.66 7.17 -11.61
C LEU A 225 10.28 8.56 -11.49
N GLY A 226 9.75 9.39 -10.59
CA GLY A 226 10.32 10.69 -10.29
C GLY A 226 11.77 10.60 -9.82
N LEU A 227 12.09 9.64 -8.95
CA LEU A 227 13.46 9.39 -8.48
C LEU A 227 14.35 8.81 -9.58
N MET A 228 13.82 7.93 -10.44
CA MET A 228 14.54 7.39 -11.59
C MET A 228 14.96 8.50 -12.55
N TYR A 229 14.07 9.45 -12.84
CA TYR A 229 14.42 10.64 -13.64
C TYR A 229 15.34 11.62 -12.90
N LEU A 230 15.19 11.78 -11.59
CA LEU A 230 16.02 12.71 -10.80
C LEU A 230 17.49 12.26 -10.78
N TYR A 231 17.72 10.96 -10.55
CA TYR A 231 19.05 10.40 -10.36
C TYR A 231 19.62 9.70 -11.60
N GLY A 232 18.79 9.43 -12.61
CA GLY A 232 19.19 8.76 -13.85
C GLY A 232 19.30 7.24 -13.70
N HIS A 233 18.42 6.63 -12.90
CA HIS A 233 18.40 5.18 -12.69
C HIS A 233 17.61 4.51 -13.82
N GLY A 234 18.31 3.77 -14.69
CA GLY A 234 17.68 3.06 -15.81
C GLY A 234 17.24 3.94 -16.99
N VAL A 235 17.15 5.25 -16.77
CA VAL A 235 16.77 6.27 -17.75
C VAL A 235 17.70 7.49 -17.65
N PRO A 236 17.82 8.33 -18.71
CA PRO A 236 18.56 9.58 -18.62
C PRO A 236 17.99 10.53 -17.55
N GLN A 237 18.87 11.28 -16.88
CA GLN A 237 18.43 12.32 -15.94
C GLN A 237 17.56 13.36 -16.65
N ASN A 238 16.42 13.69 -16.05
CA ASN A 238 15.51 14.71 -16.55
C ASN A 238 14.80 15.39 -15.38
N LEU A 239 15.32 16.54 -14.95
CA LEU A 239 14.77 17.28 -13.81
C LEU A 239 13.31 17.71 -14.02
N LYS A 240 12.91 18.05 -15.26
CA LYS A 240 11.54 18.46 -15.55
C LYS A 240 10.58 17.29 -15.32
N ALA A 241 10.86 16.14 -15.95
CA ALA A 241 10.07 14.92 -15.77
C ALA A 241 10.08 14.45 -14.32
N ALA A 242 11.22 14.55 -13.64
CA ALA A 242 11.33 14.23 -12.22
C ALA A 242 10.35 15.07 -11.38
N LEU A 243 10.33 16.39 -11.56
CA LEU A 243 9.44 17.27 -10.78
C LEU A 243 7.96 17.11 -11.16
N GLU A 244 7.65 16.77 -12.41
CA GLU A 244 6.29 16.42 -12.85
C GLU A 244 5.75 15.16 -12.16
N CYS A 245 6.63 14.22 -11.77
CA CYS A 245 6.26 13.05 -10.98
C CYS A 245 6.31 13.31 -9.46
N LEU A 246 7.38 13.93 -8.95
CA LEU A 246 7.65 14.05 -7.52
C LEU A 246 6.72 15.04 -6.81
N ASN A 247 6.38 16.18 -7.42
CA ASN A 247 5.54 17.17 -6.74
C ASN A 247 4.12 16.62 -6.47
N PRO A 248 3.39 16.07 -7.47
CA PRO A 248 2.06 15.51 -7.19
C PRO A 248 2.11 14.31 -6.25
N ALA A 249 3.16 13.47 -6.32
CA ALA A 249 3.31 12.35 -5.40
C ALA A 249 3.50 12.83 -3.95
N SER A 250 4.33 13.86 -3.73
CA SER A 250 4.49 14.51 -2.43
C SER A 250 3.17 15.10 -1.93
N ASP A 251 2.44 15.81 -2.78
CA ASP A 251 1.18 16.46 -2.42
C ASP A 251 0.09 15.43 -2.04
N ARG A 252 0.07 14.27 -2.71
CA ARG A 252 -0.77 13.12 -2.38
C ARG A 252 -0.29 12.31 -1.16
N GLY A 253 0.79 12.74 -0.49
CA GLY A 253 1.24 12.15 0.76
C GLY A 253 2.38 11.13 0.67
N ASN A 254 3.01 10.91 -0.48
CA ASN A 254 4.14 10.00 -0.59
C ASN A 254 5.34 10.50 0.25
N VAL A 255 5.58 9.88 1.41
CA VAL A 255 6.61 10.32 2.36
C VAL A 255 8.02 9.98 1.90
N TYR A 256 8.18 8.90 1.14
CA TYR A 256 9.48 8.55 0.56
C TYR A 256 9.96 9.66 -0.39
N VAL A 257 9.07 10.13 -1.26
CA VAL A 257 9.31 11.28 -2.14
C VAL A 257 9.60 12.54 -1.32
N LYS A 258 8.83 12.82 -0.25
CA LYS A 258 9.09 13.98 0.63
C LYS A 258 10.51 13.93 1.21
N GLY A 259 10.97 12.77 1.69
CA GLY A 259 12.34 12.58 2.18
C GLY A 259 13.41 12.89 1.13
N HIS A 260 13.23 12.41 -0.09
CA HIS A 260 14.13 12.72 -1.22
C HIS A 260 14.08 14.20 -1.64
N LEU A 261 12.92 14.85 -1.57
CA LEU A 261 12.81 16.29 -1.82
C LEU A 261 13.51 17.11 -0.73
N VAL A 262 13.47 16.67 0.55
CA VAL A 262 14.27 17.26 1.64
C VAL A 262 15.76 17.17 1.30
N GLU A 263 16.25 15.98 0.93
CA GLU A 263 17.64 15.79 0.50
C GLU A 263 18.00 16.71 -0.66
N TYR A 264 17.15 16.77 -1.69
CA TYR A 264 17.36 17.61 -2.86
C TYR A 264 17.49 19.09 -2.46
N TYR A 265 16.57 19.62 -1.63
CA TYR A 265 16.66 21.00 -1.16
C TYR A 265 17.91 21.25 -0.31
N TYR A 266 18.29 20.30 0.53
CA TYR A 266 19.50 20.40 1.34
C TYR A 266 20.76 20.48 0.48
N LYS A 267 20.92 19.56 -0.49
CA LYS A 267 22.06 19.54 -1.43
C LYS A 267 22.13 20.79 -2.31
N ARG A 268 20.97 21.38 -2.64
CA ARG A 268 20.88 22.67 -3.35
C ARG A 268 21.07 23.88 -2.45
N LYS A 269 21.39 23.68 -1.16
CA LYS A 269 21.60 24.72 -0.14
C LYS A 269 20.37 25.58 0.14
N PHE A 270 19.17 25.10 -0.18
CA PHE A 270 17.89 25.73 0.16
C PHE A 270 17.51 25.38 1.60
N TYR A 271 18.37 25.75 2.56
CA TYR A 271 18.28 25.25 3.93
C TYR A 271 17.01 25.69 4.67
N SER A 272 16.56 26.94 4.51
CA SER A 272 15.30 27.38 5.12
C SER A 272 14.08 26.63 4.57
N LYS A 273 14.11 26.25 3.29
CA LYS A 273 13.09 25.38 2.68
C LYS A 273 13.19 23.96 3.21
N THR A 274 14.41 23.45 3.34
CA THR A 274 14.70 22.12 3.90
C THR A 274 14.12 22.00 5.30
N VAL A 275 14.41 22.94 6.21
CA VAL A 275 13.91 22.93 7.59
C VAL A 275 12.39 22.93 7.63
N LYS A 276 11.73 23.84 6.90
CA LYS A 276 10.26 23.94 6.88
C LYS A 276 9.62 22.65 6.35
N PHE A 277 10.13 22.13 5.24
CA PHE A 277 9.55 20.97 4.58
C PHE A 277 9.82 19.68 5.36
N ALA A 278 11.01 19.53 5.94
CA ALA A 278 11.34 18.38 6.78
C ALA A 278 10.52 18.36 8.07
N LYS A 279 10.34 19.51 8.74
CA LYS A 279 9.47 19.61 9.93
C LYS A 279 8.06 19.09 9.62
N SER A 280 7.42 19.65 8.60
CA SER A 280 6.08 19.22 8.16
C SER A 280 6.03 17.73 7.78
N THR A 281 7.07 17.21 7.13
CA THR A 281 7.14 15.78 6.79
C THR A 281 7.21 14.88 8.03
N THR A 282 7.89 15.33 9.09
CA THR A 282 8.12 14.55 10.31
C THR A 282 7.09 14.74 11.42
N GLU A 283 6.10 15.62 11.23
CA GLU A 283 5.02 15.92 12.19
C GLU A 283 4.15 14.69 12.48
N ASN A 284 3.84 13.90 11.46
CA ASN A 284 3.18 12.60 11.60
C ASN A 284 4.18 11.49 11.26
N ASP A 285 4.49 10.63 12.23
CA ASP A 285 5.33 9.44 12.03
C ASP A 285 4.60 8.12 12.31
N ASP A 286 3.26 8.14 12.29
CA ASP A 286 2.44 6.93 12.30
C ASP A 286 2.48 6.25 10.91
N ILE A 287 3.46 5.35 10.75
CA ILE A 287 3.74 4.65 9.50
C ILE A 287 2.53 3.86 9.01
N GLU A 288 1.82 3.16 9.90
CA GLU A 288 0.70 2.29 9.52
C GLU A 288 -0.50 3.12 9.07
N LYS A 289 -0.78 4.24 9.75
CA LYS A 289 -1.82 5.17 9.31
C LYS A 289 -1.49 5.78 7.95
N ILE A 290 -0.25 6.23 7.74
CA ILE A 290 0.18 6.79 6.45
C ILE A 290 0.07 5.73 5.35
N ALA A 291 0.49 4.49 5.62
CA ALA A 291 0.39 3.38 4.67
C ALA A 291 -1.08 3.12 4.29
N LYS A 292 -2.00 3.12 5.26
CA LYS A 292 -3.43 2.95 5.01
C LYS A 292 -4.04 4.09 4.17
N GLU A 293 -3.62 5.33 4.43
CA GLU A 293 -4.15 6.52 3.72
C GLU A 293 -3.60 6.67 2.30
N THR A 294 -2.36 6.22 2.06
CA THR A 294 -1.65 6.47 0.80
C THR A 294 -1.47 5.23 -0.07
N ASP A 295 -1.74 4.04 0.48
CA ASP A 295 -1.38 2.71 -0.08
C ASP A 295 0.12 2.58 -0.40
N CYS A 296 0.96 3.46 0.17
CA CYS A 296 2.41 3.37 0.08
C CYS A 296 2.96 2.31 1.05
N ILE A 297 4.11 1.76 0.69
CA ILE A 297 4.72 0.65 1.43
C ILE A 297 5.34 1.18 2.74
N PRO A 298 5.02 0.60 3.92
CA PRO A 298 5.52 1.03 5.23
C PRO A 298 7.03 1.25 5.31
N PHE A 299 7.80 0.37 4.66
CA PHE A 299 9.25 0.47 4.60
C PHE A 299 9.75 1.76 3.96
N TYR A 300 9.13 2.19 2.85
CA TYR A 300 9.51 3.41 2.15
C TYR A 300 9.03 4.66 2.88
N ILE A 301 7.91 4.58 3.59
CA ILE A 301 7.46 5.64 4.51
C ILE A 301 8.49 5.83 5.62
N ALA A 302 8.93 4.75 6.29
CA ALA A 302 9.95 4.79 7.33
C ALA A 302 11.26 5.41 6.82
N LYS A 303 11.74 4.98 5.64
CA LYS A 303 12.90 5.58 4.97
C LYS A 303 12.71 7.08 4.72
N GLY A 304 11.57 7.50 4.17
CA GLY A 304 11.28 8.91 3.91
C GLY A 304 11.31 9.77 5.18
N LEU A 305 10.68 9.29 6.26
CA LEU A 305 10.68 9.95 7.57
C LEU A 305 12.09 10.01 8.17
N ALA A 306 12.87 8.94 8.04
CA ALA A 306 14.26 8.88 8.52
C ALA A 306 15.16 9.87 7.76
N MET A 307 15.06 9.93 6.42
CA MET A 307 15.76 10.93 5.60
C MET A 307 15.41 12.36 6.04
N ALA A 308 14.11 12.67 6.13
CA ALA A 308 13.64 14.00 6.52
C ALA A 308 14.15 14.37 7.92
N SER A 309 14.08 13.44 8.87
CA SER A 309 14.60 13.62 10.23
C SER A 309 16.11 13.87 10.24
N PHE A 310 16.88 13.07 9.50
CA PHE A 310 18.34 13.22 9.45
C PHE A 310 18.79 14.58 8.90
N TYR A 311 18.22 15.01 7.78
CA TYR A 311 18.56 16.32 7.20
C TYR A 311 18.08 17.49 8.06
N LEU A 312 16.95 17.35 8.76
CA LEU A 312 16.52 18.34 9.75
C LEU A 312 17.48 18.42 10.94
N ALA A 313 17.95 17.27 11.44
CA ALA A 313 18.96 17.19 12.49
C ALA A 313 20.25 17.90 12.08
N ARG A 314 20.72 17.69 10.85
CA ARG A 314 21.89 18.39 10.29
C ARG A 314 21.69 19.90 10.21
N CYS A 315 20.50 20.35 9.82
CA CYS A 315 20.19 21.77 9.78
C CYS A 315 20.31 22.41 11.18
N TYR A 316 19.79 21.76 12.21
CA TYR A 316 19.94 22.22 13.59
C TYR A 316 21.37 22.09 14.12
N HIS A 317 22.08 21.02 13.79
CA HIS A 317 23.46 20.82 14.23
C HIS A 317 24.39 21.91 13.69
N LEU A 318 24.22 22.27 12.41
CA LEU A 318 25.10 23.19 11.69
C LEU A 318 24.56 24.64 11.62
N GLY A 319 23.35 24.91 12.10
CA GLY A 319 22.70 26.21 11.94
C GLY A 319 22.36 26.57 10.50
N LEU A 320 22.00 25.58 9.68
CA LEU A 320 21.70 25.78 8.27
C LEU A 320 20.21 26.09 8.10
N GLY A 321 19.89 27.34 7.74
CA GLY A 321 18.51 27.79 7.54
C GLY A 321 17.67 27.87 8.83
N THR A 322 18.30 27.70 9.99
CA THR A 322 17.78 27.82 11.35
C THR A 322 18.92 28.24 12.29
N GLN A 323 18.61 28.66 13.52
CA GLN A 323 19.65 28.77 14.55
C GLN A 323 20.17 27.39 14.94
N PRO A 324 21.47 27.25 15.28
CA PRO A 324 21.99 26.02 15.82
C PRO A 324 21.25 25.60 17.10
N ASP A 325 20.84 24.35 17.18
CA ASP A 325 20.18 23.77 18.34
C ASP A 325 20.61 22.31 18.52
N LYS A 326 21.48 22.07 19.49
CA LYS A 326 22.03 20.74 19.73
C LYS A 326 20.97 19.76 20.23
N ALA A 327 20.04 20.20 21.07
CA ALA A 327 19.02 19.32 21.65
C ALA A 327 18.04 18.85 20.57
N GLU A 328 17.60 19.77 19.70
CA GLU A 328 16.76 19.40 18.56
C GLU A 328 17.53 18.54 17.54
N ALA A 329 18.82 18.81 17.29
CA ALA A 329 19.64 17.96 16.45
C ALA A 329 19.69 16.50 16.97
N ASP A 330 20.04 16.30 18.25
CA ASP A 330 20.16 14.97 18.87
C ASP A 330 18.82 14.21 18.85
N LYS A 331 17.70 14.91 19.06
CA LYS A 331 16.34 14.38 18.95
C LYS A 331 16.06 13.84 17.55
N TYR A 332 16.33 14.61 16.49
CA TYR A 332 16.02 14.19 15.12
C TYR A 332 17.01 13.15 14.57
N TYR A 333 18.28 13.16 14.98
CA TYR A 333 19.19 12.04 14.69
C TYR A 333 18.70 10.75 15.32
N SER A 334 18.29 10.80 16.60
CA SER A 334 17.72 9.65 17.30
C SER A 334 16.45 9.14 16.61
N LYS A 335 15.59 10.05 16.14
CA LYS A 335 14.39 9.71 15.37
C LYS A 335 14.75 9.02 14.05
N ALA A 336 15.74 9.52 13.31
CA ALA A 336 16.21 8.89 12.07
C ALA A 336 16.71 7.46 12.32
N CYS A 337 17.54 7.26 13.35
CA CYS A 337 18.06 5.93 13.71
C CYS A 337 16.96 4.95 14.16
N ARG A 338 15.92 5.43 14.87
CA ARG A 338 14.77 4.59 15.27
C ARG A 338 13.94 4.14 14.06
N LEU A 339 13.79 5.01 13.06
CA LEU A 339 12.97 4.75 11.88
C LEU A 339 13.68 3.87 10.86
N ASP A 340 14.94 4.17 10.54
CA ASP A 340 15.78 3.35 9.67
C ASP A 340 17.27 3.49 10.08
N PRO A 341 17.81 2.54 10.85
CA PRO A 341 19.19 2.62 11.34
C PRO A 341 20.23 2.44 10.23
N ALA A 342 19.93 1.65 9.18
CA ALA A 342 20.87 1.40 8.08
C ALA A 342 21.03 2.67 7.23
N LEU A 343 19.91 3.30 6.86
CA LEU A 343 19.91 4.58 6.16
C LEU A 343 20.59 5.67 6.99
N ALA A 344 20.30 5.76 8.29
CA ALA A 344 20.94 6.76 9.16
C ALA A 344 22.46 6.59 9.20
N ALA A 345 22.96 5.34 9.25
CA ALA A 345 24.39 5.04 9.19
C ALA A 345 25.01 5.44 7.83
N ASP A 346 24.33 5.15 6.72
CA ASP A 346 24.78 5.53 5.38
C ASP A 346 24.86 7.05 5.19
N LEU A 347 23.87 7.78 5.69
CA LEU A 347 23.83 9.24 5.65
C LEU A 347 24.91 9.87 6.56
N GLU A 348 25.13 9.30 7.74
CA GLU A 348 26.21 9.72 8.64
C GLU A 348 27.59 9.51 7.98
N LEU A 349 27.81 8.36 7.35
CA LEU A 349 29.02 8.09 6.58
C LEU A 349 29.19 9.07 5.41
N ALA A 350 28.09 9.41 4.72
CA ALA A 350 28.12 10.40 3.65
C ALA A 350 28.47 11.82 4.16
N ALA A 351 27.97 12.21 5.33
CA ALA A 351 28.30 13.47 5.98
C ALA A 351 29.77 13.53 6.40
N ASN A 352 30.28 12.46 7.02
CA ASN A 352 31.68 12.35 7.44
C ASN A 352 32.68 12.39 6.26
N HIS A 353 32.25 11.93 5.08
CA HIS A 353 33.03 12.03 3.84
C HIS A 353 32.79 13.34 3.05
N GLY A 354 32.00 14.29 3.58
CA GLY A 354 31.72 15.56 2.92
C GLY A 354 30.90 15.44 1.63
N ARG A 355 30.20 14.32 1.41
CA ARG A 355 29.32 14.11 0.24
C ARG A 355 27.97 14.80 0.39
N ILE A 356 27.58 15.09 1.62
CA ILE A 356 26.40 15.88 1.96
C ILE A 356 26.74 16.91 3.01
#